data_AF-A0A496TUV3-F1
#
_entry.id   AF-A0A496TUV3-F1
#
_cell.length_a   1.000
_cell.length_b   1.000
_cell.length_c   1.000
_cell.angle_alpha   90.00
_cell.angle_beta   90.00
_cell.angle_gamma   90.00
#
_symmetry.space_group_name_H-M   'P 1'
#
loop_
_entity.id
_entity.type
_entity.pdbx_description
1 polymer ?
#
loop_
_entity_poly.entity_id
_entity_poly.type
_entity_poly.pdbx_seq_one_letter_code
_entity_poly.pdbx_strand_id
1 'polypeptide(L)'
;MHIKGTPREMQRDPRYLDLLGEVIDYLKEGITRAHRAGVSEEQIVIDPGIGFGKRLHDNYVLLQRLPELQLLRKPILVGPSRKSFIGKVVNRPPEERLWGTAAAVTVAILNGADIIRVHDVAAIKQVAQIADVFVGKNSDWS
;
A
#
# COMPACT_ATOMS: atom_id res chain seq x y z
N MET A 1 -9.56 1.36 -4.26
CA MET A 1 -8.13 1.27 -4.64
C MET A 1 -7.84 2.23 -5.78
N HIS A 2 -6.76 2.99 -5.73
CA HIS A 2 -6.33 3.87 -6.82
C HIS A 2 -5.53 3.11 -7.89
N ILE A 3 -5.87 3.34 -9.16
CA ILE A 3 -5.19 2.82 -10.34
C ILE A 3 -5.16 3.93 -11.39
N LYS A 4 -4.00 4.14 -12.04
CA LYS A 4 -3.88 5.05 -13.18
C LYS A 4 -3.93 4.27 -14.48
N GLY A 5 -4.88 4.60 -15.35
CA GLY A 5 -5.18 3.85 -16.57
C GLY A 5 -5.91 2.53 -16.28
N THR A 6 -5.82 1.59 -17.22
CA THR A 6 -6.44 0.26 -17.10
C THR A 6 -5.38 -0.79 -16.75
N PRO A 7 -5.74 -1.95 -16.17
CA PRO A 7 -4.77 -3.02 -15.88
C PRO A 7 -3.91 -3.43 -17.07
N ARG A 8 -4.43 -3.30 -18.30
CA ARG A 8 -3.70 -3.63 -19.54
C ARG A 8 -2.66 -2.57 -19.93
N GLU A 9 -2.84 -1.31 -19.52
CA GLU A 9 -2.06 -0.17 -20.04
C GLU A 9 -1.31 0.61 -18.96
N MET A 10 -1.65 0.40 -17.69
CA MET A 10 -1.15 1.16 -16.55
C MET A 10 0.38 1.18 -16.40
N GLN A 11 1.10 0.25 -17.03
CA GLN A 11 2.57 0.16 -16.93
C GLN A 11 3.33 0.76 -18.13
N ARG A 12 2.63 1.28 -19.16
CA ARG A 12 3.31 1.75 -20.39
C ARG A 12 4.14 3.02 -20.16
N ASP A 13 3.56 4.07 -19.57
CA ASP A 13 4.26 5.29 -19.16
C ASP A 13 3.43 6.07 -18.13
N PRO A 14 3.26 5.55 -16.90
CA PRO A 14 2.52 6.28 -15.88
C PRO A 14 3.27 7.54 -15.47
N ARG A 15 2.60 8.70 -15.53
CA ARG A 15 3.14 9.99 -15.07
C ARG A 15 2.20 10.64 -14.09
N TYR A 16 2.75 11.31 -13.10
CA TYR A 16 2.02 12.10 -12.12
C TYR A 16 2.64 13.49 -12.08
N LEU A 17 1.80 14.53 -12.00
CA LEU A 17 2.25 15.89 -11.71
C LEU A 17 2.42 16.05 -10.20
N ASP A 18 1.43 15.57 -9.45
CA ASP A 18 1.48 15.40 -8.00
C ASP A 18 0.95 14.00 -7.65
N LEU A 19 1.88 13.08 -7.38
CA LEU A 19 1.54 11.69 -7.09
C LEU A 19 0.60 11.55 -5.89
N LEU A 20 0.86 12.27 -4.80
CA LEU A 20 0.08 12.13 -3.56
C LEU A 20 -1.25 12.85 -3.71
N GLY A 21 -1.26 14.08 -4.23
CA GLY A 21 -2.49 14.82 -4.50
C GLY A 21 -3.46 14.04 -5.38
N GLU A 22 -2.97 13.53 -6.53
CA GLU A 22 -3.80 12.74 -7.45
C GLU A 22 -4.35 11.45 -6.80
N VAL A 23 -3.55 10.75 -5.98
CA VAL A 23 -3.99 9.55 -5.25
C VAL A 23 -5.06 9.91 -4.20
N ILE A 24 -4.83 10.97 -3.44
CA ILE A 24 -5.73 11.44 -2.38
C ILE A 24 -7.07 11.84 -3.00
N ASP A 25 -7.07 12.63 -4.06
CA ASP A 25 -8.29 13.10 -4.70
C ASP A 25 -9.10 11.94 -5.30
N TYR A 26 -8.41 10.98 -5.95
CA TYR A 26 -9.07 9.77 -6.44
C TYR A 26 -9.75 8.98 -5.30
N LEU A 27 -9.07 8.82 -4.17
CA LEU A 27 -9.61 8.08 -3.03
C LEU A 27 -10.76 8.83 -2.36
N LYS A 28 -10.67 10.16 -2.21
CA LYS A 28 -11.78 11.01 -1.72
C LYS A 28 -13.03 10.88 -2.57
N GLU A 29 -12.86 10.92 -3.89
CA GLU A 29 -13.97 10.73 -4.82
C GLU A 29 -14.58 9.33 -4.67
N GLY A 30 -13.74 8.30 -4.55
CA GLY A 30 -14.18 6.92 -4.28
C GLY A 30 -14.99 6.77 -3.00
N ILE A 31 -14.53 7.37 -1.90
CA ILE A 31 -15.25 7.42 -0.61
C ILE A 31 -16.61 8.10 -0.81
N THR A 32 -16.65 9.25 -1.47
CA THR A 32 -17.89 9.99 -1.75
C THR A 32 -18.89 9.16 -2.56
N ARG A 33 -18.42 8.45 -3.58
CA ARG A 33 -19.28 7.54 -4.38
C ARG A 33 -19.84 6.39 -3.54
N ALA A 34 -19.04 5.80 -2.66
CA ALA A 34 -19.48 4.73 -1.78
C ALA A 34 -20.58 5.20 -0.81
N HIS A 35 -20.40 6.38 -0.20
CA HIS A 35 -21.43 6.97 0.67
C HIS A 35 -22.74 7.26 -0.06
N ARG A 36 -22.67 7.82 -1.28
CA ARG A 36 -23.87 8.05 -2.10
C ARG A 36 -24.61 6.77 -2.46
N ALA A 37 -23.91 5.64 -2.51
CA ALA A 37 -24.49 4.32 -2.73
C ALA A 37 -25.00 3.64 -1.43
N GLY A 38 -24.93 4.32 -0.28
CA GLY A 38 -25.41 3.80 1.01
C GLY A 38 -24.40 2.94 1.77
N VAL A 39 -23.13 2.93 1.37
CA VAL A 39 -22.07 2.22 2.12
C VAL A 39 -21.72 3.02 3.38
N SER A 40 -21.74 2.33 4.53
CA SER A 40 -21.42 2.93 5.83
C SER A 40 -19.92 3.29 5.94
N GLU A 41 -19.61 4.21 6.85
CA GLU A 41 -18.27 4.74 7.09
C GLU A 41 -17.26 3.63 7.40
N GLU A 42 -17.69 2.67 8.22
CA GLU A 42 -16.90 1.57 8.78
C GLU A 42 -16.65 0.45 7.75
N GLN A 43 -17.41 0.42 6.65
CA GLN A 43 -17.27 -0.57 5.58
C GLN A 43 -16.28 -0.16 4.48
N ILE A 44 -15.63 1.01 4.61
CA ILE A 44 -14.75 1.56 3.59
C ILE A 44 -13.28 1.45 4.02
N VAL A 45 -12.47 0.81 3.18
CA VAL A 45 -11.01 0.76 3.27
C VAL A 45 -10.41 1.41 2.04
N ILE A 46 -9.30 2.12 2.20
CA ILE A 46 -8.57 2.73 1.08
C ILE A 46 -7.30 1.95 0.75
N ASP A 47 -6.93 1.95 -0.54
CA ASP A 47 -5.69 1.34 -1.01
C ASP A 47 -5.06 2.30 -2.04
N PRO A 48 -3.84 2.83 -1.81
CA PRO A 48 -3.17 3.73 -2.75
C PRO A 48 -2.74 3.07 -4.07
N GLY A 49 -2.83 1.74 -4.12
CA GLY A 49 -2.60 0.93 -5.30
C GLY A 49 -1.14 0.84 -5.68
N ILE A 50 -0.26 0.52 -4.73
CA ILE A 50 1.17 0.26 -5.00
C ILE A 50 1.28 -0.68 -6.23
N GLY A 51 2.13 -0.38 -7.20
CA GLY A 51 2.33 -1.17 -8.42
C GLY A 51 1.18 -1.11 -9.43
N PHE A 52 0.13 -0.33 -9.21
CA PHE A 52 -0.95 -0.10 -10.18
C PHE A 52 -0.82 1.30 -10.78
N GLY A 53 -0.31 1.39 -12.00
CA GLY A 53 -0.18 2.68 -12.69
C GLY A 53 0.94 3.56 -12.17
N LYS A 54 2.05 3.00 -11.67
CA LYS A 54 3.10 3.74 -10.94
C LYS A 54 4.48 3.34 -11.41
N ARG A 55 5.38 4.31 -11.60
CA ARG A 55 6.79 4.06 -11.90
C ARG A 55 7.49 3.45 -10.68
N LEU A 56 8.71 2.95 -10.89
CA LEU A 56 9.53 2.36 -9.83
C LEU A 56 9.61 3.30 -8.60
N HIS A 57 10.01 4.55 -8.82
CA HIS A 57 10.17 5.55 -7.77
C HIS A 57 8.84 5.91 -7.08
N ASP A 58 7.76 6.08 -7.85
CA ASP A 58 6.43 6.44 -7.32
C ASP A 58 5.94 5.45 -6.25
N ASN A 59 6.27 4.15 -6.39
CA ASN A 59 5.90 3.14 -5.41
C ASN A 59 6.60 3.33 -4.06
N TYR A 60 7.89 3.70 -4.08
CA TYR A 60 8.64 3.97 -2.86
C TYR A 60 8.17 5.27 -2.20
N VAL A 61 7.93 6.33 -3.00
CA VAL A 61 7.37 7.60 -2.50
C VAL A 61 6.04 7.37 -1.81
N LEU A 62 5.15 6.55 -2.38
CA LEU A 62 3.87 6.25 -1.74
C LEU A 62 3.98 5.44 -0.46
N LEU A 63 4.94 4.50 -0.37
CA LEU A 63 5.19 3.79 0.88
C LEU A 63 5.75 4.73 1.96
N GLN A 64 6.64 5.65 1.59
CA GLN A 64 7.23 6.64 2.50
C GLN A 64 6.22 7.69 2.97
N ARG A 65 5.33 8.13 2.08
CA ARG A 65 4.33 9.18 2.33
C ARG A 65 2.94 8.61 2.64
N LEU A 66 2.86 7.33 2.98
CA LEU A 66 1.63 6.69 3.43
C LEU A 66 0.92 7.41 4.59
N PRO A 67 1.63 8.06 5.57
CA PRO A 67 0.97 8.76 6.66
C PRO A 67 0.06 9.89 6.19
N GLU A 68 0.32 10.48 5.01
CA GLU A 68 -0.53 11.53 4.47
C GLU A 68 -1.93 11.04 4.11
N LEU A 69 -2.11 9.75 3.82
CA LEU A 69 -3.43 9.18 3.56
C LEU A 69 -4.30 9.10 4.82
N GLN A 70 -3.72 9.23 6.03
CA GLN A 70 -4.48 9.25 7.28
C GLN A 70 -5.46 10.44 7.35
N LEU A 71 -5.24 11.50 6.56
CA LEU A 71 -6.19 12.62 6.43
C LEU A 71 -7.57 12.16 5.94
N LEU A 72 -7.65 11.01 5.26
CA LEU A 72 -8.89 10.42 4.76
C LEU A 72 -9.68 9.69 5.85
N ARG A 73 -9.09 9.49 7.04
CA ARG A 73 -9.71 8.84 8.20
C ARG A 73 -10.30 7.46 7.89
N LYS A 74 -9.66 6.73 6.97
CA LYS A 74 -10.02 5.36 6.58
C LYS A 74 -8.88 4.40 6.90
N PRO A 75 -9.17 3.14 7.24
CA PRO A 75 -8.15 2.10 7.29
C PRO A 75 -7.41 1.98 5.97
N ILE A 76 -6.10 1.81 6.03
CA ILE A 76 -5.22 1.76 4.87
C ILE A 76 -4.79 0.32 4.59
N LEU A 77 -5.15 -0.19 3.42
CA LEU A 77 -4.67 -1.47 2.90
C LEU A 77 -3.48 -1.25 1.96
N VAL A 78 -2.42 -2.03 2.16
CA VAL A 78 -1.23 -2.03 1.29
C VAL A 78 -0.85 -3.45 0.88
N GLY A 79 -0.60 -3.67 -0.42
CA GLY A 79 -0.19 -4.97 -0.93
C GLY A 79 1.11 -4.91 -1.73
N PRO A 80 2.30 -4.87 -1.11
CA PRO A 80 3.58 -4.76 -1.84
C PRO A 80 4.08 -6.11 -2.35
N SER A 81 3.50 -7.22 -1.88
CA SER A 81 4.01 -8.58 -2.05
C SER A 81 4.33 -8.96 -3.49
N ARG A 82 5.60 -9.36 -3.71
CA ARG A 82 6.17 -9.84 -4.97
C ARG A 82 6.07 -8.87 -6.16
N LYS A 83 5.71 -7.59 -5.93
CA LYS A 83 5.51 -6.61 -7.00
C LYS A 83 6.80 -6.28 -7.76
N SER A 84 6.63 -5.84 -9.01
CA SER A 84 7.72 -5.57 -9.94
C SER A 84 8.70 -4.51 -9.44
N PHE A 85 8.25 -3.53 -8.65
CA PHE A 85 9.12 -2.48 -8.11
C PHE A 85 10.21 -3.07 -7.20
N ILE A 86 9.89 -4.10 -6.41
CA ILE A 86 10.87 -4.85 -5.62
C ILE A 86 11.83 -5.60 -6.56
N GLY A 87 11.27 -6.36 -7.51
CA GLY A 87 12.05 -7.17 -8.44
C GLY A 87 13.07 -6.40 -9.26
N LYS A 88 12.75 -5.16 -9.63
CA LYS A 88 13.65 -4.25 -10.35
C LYS A 88 14.85 -3.83 -9.52
N VAL A 89 14.72 -3.72 -8.20
CA VAL A 89 15.82 -3.33 -7.31
C VAL A 89 16.68 -4.52 -6.93
N VAL A 90 16.08 -5.65 -6.55
CA VAL A 90 16.85 -6.83 -6.11
C VAL A 90 17.27 -7.74 -7.27
N ASN A 91 16.82 -7.46 -8.49
CA ASN A 91 17.04 -8.26 -9.70
C ASN A 91 16.63 -9.74 -9.55
N ARG A 92 15.38 -9.97 -9.12
CA ARG A 92 14.84 -11.32 -8.85
C ARG A 92 13.45 -11.54 -9.44
N PRO A 93 13.08 -12.77 -9.82
CA PRO A 93 11.73 -13.10 -10.25
C PRO A 93 10.74 -13.05 -9.07
N PRO A 94 9.41 -12.98 -9.31
CA PRO A 94 8.39 -12.79 -8.26
C PRO A 94 8.51 -13.70 -7.03
N GLU A 95 8.79 -14.98 -7.25
CA GLU A 95 8.95 -16.04 -6.26
C GLU A 95 10.15 -15.84 -5.31
N GLU A 96 11.18 -15.11 -5.75
CA GLU A 96 12.40 -14.83 -4.97
C GLU A 96 12.37 -13.45 -4.28
N ARG A 97 11.19 -12.80 -4.20
CA ARG A 97 11.04 -11.44 -3.63
C ARG A 97 10.55 -11.41 -2.19
N LEU A 98 10.67 -12.51 -1.43
CA LEU A 98 10.19 -12.58 -0.05
C LEU A 98 10.82 -11.50 0.83
N TRP A 99 12.14 -11.36 0.83
CA TRP A 99 12.84 -10.40 1.69
C TRP A 99 12.61 -8.95 1.30
N GLY A 100 12.55 -8.67 -0.01
CA GLY A 100 12.13 -7.34 -0.48
C GLY A 100 10.67 -7.03 -0.15
N THR A 101 9.79 -8.04 -0.12
CA THR A 101 8.41 -7.90 0.36
C THR A 101 8.39 -7.59 1.86
N ALA A 102 9.15 -8.33 2.66
CA ALA A 102 9.26 -8.11 4.10
C ALA A 102 9.67 -6.66 4.40
N ALA A 103 10.72 -6.17 3.74
CA ALA A 103 11.16 -4.78 3.89
C ALA A 103 10.07 -3.76 3.53
N ALA A 104 9.36 -3.95 2.41
CA ALA A 104 8.28 -3.05 2.01
C ALA A 104 7.07 -3.10 2.97
N VAL A 105 6.77 -4.27 3.54
CA VAL A 105 5.72 -4.45 4.55
C VAL A 105 6.08 -3.74 5.85
N THR A 106 7.32 -3.89 6.33
CA THR A 106 7.79 -3.18 7.52
C THR A 106 7.60 -1.67 7.36
N VAL A 107 8.06 -1.10 6.23
CA VAL A 107 7.88 0.33 5.96
C VAL A 107 6.40 0.72 5.92
N ALA A 108 5.55 -0.08 5.28
CA ALA A 108 4.11 0.20 5.23
C ALA A 108 3.48 0.26 6.63
N ILE A 109 3.81 -0.70 7.51
CA ILE A 109 3.28 -0.75 8.89
C ILE A 109 3.78 0.43 9.72
N LEU A 110 5.09 0.71 9.68
CA LEU A 110 5.69 1.86 10.37
C LEU A 110 5.04 3.18 9.94
N ASN A 111 4.58 3.24 8.70
CA ASN A 111 3.94 4.43 8.12
C ASN A 111 2.40 4.39 8.14
N GLY A 112 1.82 3.50 8.97
CA GLY A 112 0.39 3.54 9.30
C GLY A 112 -0.53 2.69 8.42
N ALA A 113 -0.02 1.66 7.73
CA ALA A 113 -0.88 0.65 7.12
C ALA A 113 -1.61 -0.17 8.21
N ASP A 114 -2.90 -0.44 8.00
CA ASP A 114 -3.74 -1.23 8.89
C ASP A 114 -3.92 -2.66 8.39
N ILE A 115 -3.89 -2.86 7.07
CA ILE A 115 -4.11 -4.16 6.43
C ILE A 115 -3.00 -4.43 5.42
N ILE A 116 -2.35 -5.58 5.54
CA ILE A 116 -1.31 -6.01 4.60
C ILE A 116 -1.82 -7.18 3.76
N ARG A 117 -1.81 -7.01 2.43
CA ARG A 117 -2.14 -8.09 1.47
C ARG A 117 -0.87 -8.76 0.96
N VAL A 118 -0.68 -10.04 1.29
CA VAL A 118 0.51 -10.84 0.92
C VAL A 118 0.17 -12.22 0.37
N HIS A 119 1.11 -12.81 -0.37
CA HIS A 119 1.05 -14.22 -0.78
C HIS A 119 1.62 -15.15 0.31
N ASP A 120 2.74 -14.76 0.93
CA ASP A 120 3.50 -15.56 1.88
C ASP A 120 3.09 -15.26 3.33
N VAL A 121 1.85 -15.65 3.71
CA VAL A 121 1.22 -15.25 4.99
C VAL A 121 2.03 -15.62 6.22
N ALA A 122 2.49 -16.87 6.32
CA ALA A 122 3.18 -17.36 7.53
C ALA A 122 4.49 -16.60 7.81
N ALA A 123 5.25 -16.29 6.75
CA ALA A 123 6.50 -15.55 6.86
C ALA A 123 6.25 -14.07 7.17
N ILE A 124 5.32 -13.43 6.44
CA ILE A 124 5.07 -12.00 6.60
C ILE A 124 4.32 -11.68 7.91
N LYS A 125 3.54 -12.62 8.46
CA LYS A 125 2.95 -12.46 9.80
C LYS A 125 4.01 -12.18 10.86
N GLN A 126 5.13 -12.90 10.84
CA GLN A 126 6.23 -12.67 11.79
C GLN A 126 6.85 -11.28 11.62
N VAL A 127 7.04 -10.85 10.37
CA VAL A 127 7.54 -9.50 10.05
C VAL A 127 6.56 -8.44 10.56
N ALA A 128 5.26 -8.62 10.34
CA ALA A 128 4.22 -7.70 10.78
C ALA A 128 4.14 -7.62 12.31
N GLN A 129 4.21 -8.76 13.01
CA GLN A 129 4.24 -8.80 14.47
C GLN A 129 5.41 -7.99 15.04
N ILE A 130 6.61 -8.12 14.46
CA ILE A 130 7.78 -7.33 14.86
C ILE A 130 7.61 -5.84 14.48
N ALA A 131 7.05 -5.55 13.31
CA ALA A 131 6.79 -4.17 12.89
C ALA A 131 5.77 -3.45 13.81
N ASP A 132 4.73 -4.17 14.27
CA ASP A 132 3.73 -3.66 15.21
C ASP A 132 4.33 -3.26 16.56
N VAL A 133 5.41 -3.91 16.99
CA VAL A 133 6.16 -3.54 18.21
C VAL A 133 6.73 -2.14 18.10
N PHE A 134 7.37 -1.85 16.97
CA PHE A 134 8.01 -0.55 16.74
C PHE A 134 7.01 0.61 16.74
N VAL A 135 5.74 0.35 16.42
CA VAL A 135 4.65 1.34 16.47
C VAL A 135 3.77 1.24 17.72
N GLY A 136 4.17 0.43 18.71
CA GLY A 136 3.48 0.33 19.99
C GLY A 136 2.14 -0.40 19.98
N LYS A 137 1.82 -1.18 18.94
CA LYS A 137 0.55 -1.93 18.81
C LYS A 137 0.52 -3.25 19.59
N ASN A 138 1.66 -3.72 20.09
CA ASN A 138 1.80 -4.92 20.92
C ASN A 138 2.86 -4.67 22.00
N SER A 139 2.54 -3.89 23.03
CA SER A 139 3.48 -3.50 24.09
C SER A 139 3.50 -4.44 25.30
N ASP A 140 2.67 -5.47 25.33
CA ASP A 140 2.56 -6.40 26.45
C ASP A 140 3.51 -7.59 26.23
N TRP A 141 4.75 -7.42 26.67
CA TRP A 141 5.83 -8.43 26.61
C TRP A 141 5.97 -9.22 27.92
N SER A 142 4.97 -9.13 28.80
CA SER A 142 4.91 -9.82 30.10
C SER A 142 4.42 -11.25 29.98
#